data_AF-A0A522YT45-F1
#
_entry.id   AF-A0A522YT45-F1
#
_cell.length_a   1.000
_cell.length_b   1.000
_cell.length_c   1.000
_cell.angle_alpha   90.00
_cell.angle_beta   90.00
_cell.angle_gamma   90.00
#
_symmetry.space_group_name_H-M   'P 1'
#
loop_
_entity.id
_entity.type
_entity.pdbx_description
1 polymer ?
#
loop_
_entity_poly.entity_id
_entity_poly.type
_entity_poly.pdbx_seq_one_letter_code
_entity_poly.pdbx_strand_id
1 'polypeptide(L)' 'MTEVCFRYLGASLAVGLGALATAYVQGKIGAAAVGALIERRELTGLMILLLAIPETMVILGFVIAIMILLG' A
#
# COMPACT_ATOMS: atom_id res chain seq x y z
N MET A 1 7.23 23.61 19.40
CA MET A 1 7.86 22.27 19.48
C MET A 1 6.81 21.15 19.50
N THR A 2 5.76 21.26 20.31
CA THR A 2 4.63 20.30 20.37
C THR A 2 3.87 20.12 19.04
N GLU A 3 3.55 21.19 18.32
CA GLU A 3 2.86 21.12 17.01
C GLU A 3 3.62 20.28 15.97
N VAL A 4 4.95 20.40 15.96
CA VAL A 4 5.82 19.66 15.03
C VAL A 4 5.79 18.16 15.33
N CYS A 5 5.77 17.78 16.61
CA CYS A 5 5.63 16.38 17.02
C CYS A 5 4.33 15.75 16.52
N PHE A 6 3.20 16.46 16.66
CA PHE A 6 1.91 15.95 16.19
C PHE A 6 1.84 15.81 14.67
N ARG A 7 2.46 16.73 13.91
CA ARG A 7 2.55 16.62 12.45
C ARG A 7 3.33 15.39 12.01
N TYR A 8 4.50 15.15 12.60
CA TYR A 8 5.28 13.94 12.28
C TYR A 8 4.58 12.65 12.69
N LEU A 9 3.89 12.64 13.83
CA LEU A 9 3.12 11.49 14.29
C LEU A 9 1.94 11.20 13.36
N GLY A 10 1.20 12.24 12.94
CA GLY A 10 0.10 12.10 11.99
C GLY A 10 0.56 11.59 10.62
N ALA A 11 1.67 12.13 10.10
CA ALA A 11 2.24 11.70 8.83
C ALA A 11 2.74 10.24 8.88
N SER A 12 3.41 9.83 9.97
CA SER A 12 3.91 8.46 10.11
C SER A 12 2.77 7.45 10.26
N LEU A 13 1.68 7.80 10.95
CA LEU A 13 0.49 6.96 11.06
C LEU A 13 -0.24 6.82 9.72
N ALA A 14 -0.38 7.91 8.96
CA ALA A 14 -1.05 7.90 7.65
C ALA A 14 -0.39 6.93 6.66
N VAL A 15 0.95 6.95 6.56
CA VAL A 15 1.67 5.98 5.71
C VAL A 15 1.79 4.62 6.37
N GLY A 16 2.17 4.57 7.65
CA GLY A 16 2.53 3.34 8.34
C GLY A 16 1.38 2.33 8.40
N LEU A 17 0.17 2.79 8.76
CA LEU A 17 -1.01 1.93 8.81
C LEU A 17 -1.42 1.46 7.40
N GLY A 18 -1.36 2.37 6.42
CA GLY A 18 -1.65 2.04 5.02
C GLY A 18 -0.67 1.01 4.44
N ALA A 19 0.63 1.17 4.73
CA ALA A 19 1.68 0.26 4.29
C ALA A 19 1.55 -1.13 4.93
N LEU A 20 1.28 -1.20 6.23
CA LEU A 20 1.08 -2.48 6.93
C LEU A 20 -0.13 -3.25 6.39
N ALA A 21 -1.26 -2.58 6.19
CA ALA A 21 -2.45 -3.19 5.62
C ALA A 21 -2.22 -3.65 4.17
N THR A 22 -1.57 -2.82 3.36
CA THR A 22 -1.24 -3.12 1.96
C THR A 22 -0.32 -4.33 1.86
N ALA A 23 0.76 -4.37 2.65
CA ALA A 23 1.71 -5.48 2.67
C ALA A 23 1.04 -6.81 3.07
N TYR A 24 0.13 -6.78 4.06
CA TYR A 24 -0.61 -7.98 4.47
C TYR A 24 -1.47 -8.54 3.33
N VAL A 25 -2.22 -7.68 2.64
CA VAL A 25 -3.11 -8.09 1.54
C VAL A 25 -2.29 -8.54 0.33
N GLN A 26 -1.29 -7.76 -0.08
CA GLN A 26 -0.43 -8.09 -1.22
C GLN A 26 0.38 -9.35 -1.01
N GLY A 27 0.84 -9.66 0.21
CA GLY A 27 1.51 -10.92 0.51
C GLY A 27 0.63 -12.13 0.18
N LYS A 28 -0.68 -12.03 0.45
CA LYS A 28 -1.66 -13.09 0.13
C LYS A 28 -1.96 -13.15 -1.37
N ILE A 29 -2.17 -12.00 -2.00
CA ILE A 29 -2.42 -11.92 -3.45
C ILE A 29 -1.21 -12.44 -4.23
N GLY A 30 0.01 -12.05 -3.85
CA GLY A 30 1.25 -12.50 -4.49
C GLY A 30 1.44 -14.01 -4.39
N ALA A 31 1.21 -14.60 -3.22
CA ALA A 31 1.28 -16.06 -3.04
C ALA A 31 0.27 -16.79 -3.94
N ALA A 32 -0.98 -16.31 -4.02
CA ALA A 32 -1.99 -16.88 -4.91
C ALA A 32 -1.66 -16.68 -6.39
N ALA A 33 -1.11 -15.52 -6.75
CA ALA A 33 -0.72 -15.18 -8.11
C ALA A 33 0.36 -16.12 -8.64
N VAL A 34 1.40 -16.43 -7.86
CA VAL A 34 2.46 -17.35 -8.29
C VAL A 34 1.87 -18.73 -8.64
N GLY A 35 0.97 -19.27 -7.82
CA GLY A 35 0.29 -20.53 -8.10
C GLY A 35 -0.53 -20.48 -9.39
N ALA A 36 -1.32 -19.42 -9.57
CA ALA A 36 -2.14 -19.24 -10.76
C ALA A 36 -1.31 -19.11 -12.05
N LEU A 37 -0.15 -18.45 -11.98
CA LEU A 37 0.72 -18.20 -13.14
C LEU A 37 1.52 -19.43 -13.59
N ILE A 38 1.72 -20.40 -12.71
CA ILE A 38 2.30 -21.70 -13.09
C ILE A 38 1.33 -22.45 -14.02
N GLU A 39 0.03 -22.38 -13.73
CA GLU A 39 -1.00 -23.09 -14.49
C GLU A 39 -1.41 -22.31 -15.75
N ARG A 40 -1.57 -20.98 -15.64
CA ARG A 40 -2.04 -20.11 -16.73
C ARG A 40 -1.26 -18.80 -16.77
N ARG A 41 -0.24 -18.74 -17.63
CA ARG A 41 0.60 -17.55 -17.81
C ARG A 41 -0.17 -16.35 -18.38
N GLU A 42 -1.25 -16.57 -19.12
CA GLU A 42 -2.11 -15.51 -19.64
C GLU A 42 -2.75 -14.65 -18.53
N LEU A 43 -2.78 -15.14 -17.27
CA LEU A 43 -3.32 -14.40 -16.13
C LEU A 43 -2.38 -13.31 -15.60
N THR A 44 -1.16 -13.18 -16.12
CA THR A 44 -0.14 -12.22 -15.62
C THR A 44 -0.68 -10.80 -15.48
N GLY A 45 -1.36 -10.29 -16.51
CA GLY A 45 -1.94 -8.94 -16.47
C GLY A 45 -3.01 -8.77 -15.39
N LEU A 46 -3.89 -9.75 -15.23
CA LEU A 46 -4.92 -9.74 -14.20
C LEU A 46 -4.32 -9.81 -12.79
N MET A 47 -3.26 -10.61 -12.59
CA MET A 47 -2.58 -10.72 -11.29
C MET A 47 -1.89 -9.41 -10.91
N ILE A 48 -1.25 -8.73 -11.87
CA ILE A 48 -0.68 -7.39 -11.64
C ILE A 48 -1.78 -6.39 -11.27
N LEU A 49 -2.92 -6.43 -11.96
CA LEU A 49 -4.07 -5.57 -11.65
C LEU A 49 -4.57 -5.81 -10.21
N LEU A 50 -4.74 -7.07 -9.82
CA LEU A 50 -5.18 -7.44 -8.47
C LEU A 50 -4.18 -6.99 -7.39
N LEU A 51 -2.87 -7.01 -7.68
CA LEU A 51 -1.84 -6.50 -6.78
C LEU A 51 -1.85 -4.97 -6.68
N ALA A 52 -2.19 -4.28 -7.78
CA ALA A 52 -2.23 -2.83 -7.84
C ALA A 52 -3.40 -2.22 -7.04
N ILE A 53 -4.52 -2.94 -6.88
CA ILE A 53 -5.66 -2.47 -6.07
C ILE A 53 -5.25 -2.10 -4.64
N PRO A 54 -4.67 -3.01 -3.83
CA PRO A 54 -4.21 -2.66 -2.49
C PRO A 54 -3.04 -1.67 -2.51
N GLU A 55 -2.18 -1.66 -3.55
CA GLU A 55 -1.10 -0.65 -3.69
C GLU A 55 -1.66 0.79 -3.69
N THR A 56 -2.85 1.01 -4.26
CA THR A 56 -3.46 2.35 -4.23
C THR A 56 -3.70 2.87 -2.81
N MET A 57 -3.94 1.99 -1.83
CA MET A 57 -4.18 2.40 -0.44
C MET A 57 -2.93 2.99 0.22
N VAL A 58 -1.75 2.39 -0.01
CA VAL A 58 -0.50 2.95 0.52
C VAL A 58 -0.13 4.26 -0.21
N ILE A 59 -0.39 4.36 -1.51
CA ILE A 59 -0.18 5.60 -2.27
C ILE A 59 -1.06 6.73 -1.71
N LEU A 60 -2.34 6.46 -1.39
CA LEU A 60 -3.22 7.44 -0.77
C LEU A 60 -2.72 7.86 0.62
N GLY A 61 -2.28 6.90 1.45
CA GLY A 61 -1.66 7.20 2.75
C GLY A 61 -0.41 8.08 2.62
N PHE A 62 0.41 7.83 1.61
CA PHE A 62 1.58 8.64 1.27
C PHE A 62 1.22 10.07 0.84
N VAL A 63 0.20 10.23 -0.01
CA VAL A 63 -0.31 11.57 -0.40
C VAL A 63 -0.79 12.35 0.82
N ILE A 64 -1.56 11.71 1.71
CA ILE A 64 -2.05 12.34 2.95
C ILE A 64 -0.88 12.77 3.85
N ALA A 65 0.15 11.92 3.99
CA ALA A 65 1.33 12.27 4.78
C ALA A 65 2.07 13.49 4.21
N ILE A 66 2.21 13.58 2.87
CA ILE A 66 2.77 14.77 2.23
C ILE A 66 1.91 16.01 2.54
N MET A 67 0.58 15.90 2.46
CA MET A 67 -0.32 17.00 2.80
C MET A 67 -0.17 17.46 4.26
N ILE A 68 0.02 16.53 5.20
CA ILE A 68 0.23 16.86 6.63
C ILE A 68 1.59 17.59 6.83
N LEU A 69 2.62 17.16 6.11
CA LEU A 69 3.97 17.69 6.26
C LEU A 69 4.16 19.05 5.56
N LEU A 70 3.57 19.23 4.38
CA LEU A 70 3.75 20.41 3.55
C LEU A 70 2.61 21.44 3.63
N GLY A 71 1.44 21.02 4.12
CA GLY A 71 0.26 21.89 4.27
C GLY A 71 0.26 22.76 5.51
#